data_AF-A0A963D5J3-F1
#
_entry.id   AF-A0A963D5J3-F1
#
_cell.length_a   1.000
_cell.length_b   1.000
_cell.length_c   1.000
_cell.angle_alpha   90.00
_cell.angle_beta   90.00
_cell.angle_gamma   90.00
#
_symmetry.space_group_name_H-M   'P 1'
#
loop_
_entity.id
_entity.type
_entity.pdbx_description
1 polymer ?
#
loop_
_entity_poly.entity_id
_entity_poly.type
_entity_poly.pdbx_seq_one_letter_code
_entity_poly.pdbx_strand_id
1 'polypeptide(L)' 'MVPNFELVRAGVDNFGFLVGRFSRLSFAQFARKIRRHSQDPRALAVAEAVEVTPGEISRGWSRLSAQWSA' A
#
# COMPACT_ATOMS: atom_id res chain seq x y z
N MET A 1 17.77 -5.70 0.46
CA MET A 1 17.00 -4.69 1.22
C MET A 1 15.88 -5.44 1.92
N VAL A 2 15.86 -5.45 3.26
CA VAL A 2 14.74 -6.06 3.99
C VAL A 2 13.55 -5.12 3.84
N PRO A 3 12.39 -5.58 3.34
CA PRO A 3 11.20 -4.74 3.25
C PRO A 3 10.90 -4.19 4.64
N ASN A 4 10.72 -2.87 4.75
CA ASN A 4 10.42 -2.26 6.03
C ASN A 4 8.92 -2.51 6.33
N PHE A 5 8.63 -3.73 6.81
CA PHE A 5 7.27 -4.25 6.98
C PHE A 5 6.39 -3.34 7.82
N GLU A 6 6.96 -2.63 8.80
CA GLU A 6 6.25 -1.64 9.60
C GLU A 6 5.79 -0.44 8.77
N LEU A 7 6.63 0.07 7.86
CA LEU A 7 6.26 1.15 6.94
C LEU A 7 5.17 0.70 5.95
N VAL A 8 5.25 -0.52 5.43
CA VAL A 8 4.21 -1.07 4.56
C VAL A 8 2.88 -1.18 5.31
N ARG A 9 2.90 -1.71 6.54
CA ARG A 9 1.70 -1.81 7.39
C ARG A 9 1.11 -0.44 7.71
N ALA A 10 1.94 0.53 8.11
CA ALA A 10 1.51 1.91 8.33
C ALA A 10 0.92 2.53 7.06
N GLY A 11 1.46 2.18 5.88
CA GLY A 11 0.90 2.60 4.59
C GLY A 11 -0.48 2.00 4.31
N VAL A 12 -0.66 0.70 4.59
CA VAL A 12 -1.95 0.02 4.46
C VAL A 12 -3.00 0.65 5.40
N ASP A 13 -2.64 0.93 6.64
CA ASP A 13 -3.55 1.49 7.65
C ASP A 13 -3.94 2.94 7.32
N ASN A 14 -2.98 3.78 6.92
CA ASN A 14 -3.24 5.18 6.61
C ASN A 14 -3.88 5.41 5.25
N PHE A 15 -3.48 4.66 4.22
CA PHE A 15 -3.89 4.90 2.82
C PHE A 15 -4.83 3.83 2.27
N GLY A 16 -5.20 2.83 3.05
CA GLY A 16 -6.09 1.74 2.64
C GLY A 16 -7.44 2.20 2.08
N PHE A 17 -7.87 3.41 2.44
CA PHE A 17 -9.07 4.02 1.87
C PHE A 17 -8.95 4.32 0.36
N LEU A 18 -7.73 4.46 -0.19
CA LEU A 18 -7.46 4.65 -1.63
C LEU A 18 -7.71 3.38 -2.46
N VAL A 19 -7.86 2.23 -1.80
CA VAL A 19 -8.26 0.98 -2.46
C VAL A 19 -9.77 0.98 -2.59
N GLY A 20 -10.23 0.90 -3.85
CA GLY A 20 -11.66 0.84 -4.18
C GLY A 20 -12.31 -0.42 -3.62
N ARG A 21 -13.61 -0.35 -3.34
CA ARG A 21 -14.38 -1.51 -2.90
C ARG A 21 -14.36 -2.59 -4.00
N PHE A 22 -14.18 -3.85 -3.62
CA PHE A 22 -13.98 -5.00 -4.52
C PHE A 22 -12.77 -4.89 -5.45
N SER A 23 -11.87 -3.94 -5.20
CA SER A 23 -10.66 -3.80 -5.98
C SER A 23 -9.52 -4.59 -5.36
N ARG A 24 -8.64 -5.08 -6.23
CA ARG A 24 -7.34 -5.65 -5.90
C ARG A 24 -6.28 -4.85 -6.65
N LEU A 25 -5.21 -4.49 -5.96
CA LEU A 25 -4.08 -3.74 -6.52
C LEU A 25 -2.80 -4.43 -6.09
N SER A 26 -1.80 -4.46 -6.96
CA SER A 26 -0.44 -4.75 -6.49
C SER A 26 0.05 -3.64 -5.58
N PHE A 27 1.02 -3.92 -4.71
CA PHE A 27 1.63 -2.89 -3.89
C PHE A 27 2.27 -1.78 -4.73
N ALA A 28 2.88 -2.09 -5.88
CA ALA A 28 3.34 -1.07 -6.83
C ALA A 28 2.21 -0.15 -7.34
N GLN A 29 1.03 -0.70 -7.65
CA GLN A 29 -0.13 0.13 -8.03
C GLN A 29 -0.66 0.96 -6.86
N PHE A 30 -0.65 0.40 -5.65
CA PHE A 30 -1.05 1.10 -4.44
C PHE A 30 -0.09 2.27 -4.11
N ALA A 31 1.22 2.06 -4.20
CA ALA A 31 2.24 3.09 -4.06
C ALA A 31 2.03 4.27 -5.02
N ARG A 32 1.72 3.99 -6.30
CA ARG A 32 1.37 5.04 -7.26
C ARG A 32 0.15 5.85 -6.85
N LYS A 33 -0.86 5.22 -6.24
CA LYS A 33 -2.03 5.94 -5.70
C LYS A 33 -1.64 6.82 -4.53
N ILE A 34 -0.79 6.34 -3.61
CA ILE A 34 -0.30 7.14 -2.48
C ILE A 34 0.40 8.39 -3.00
N ARG A 35 1.33 8.25 -3.97
CA ARG A 35 2.04 9.39 -4.59
C ARG A 35 1.12 10.39 -5.31
N ARG A 36 0.03 9.91 -5.90
CA ARG A 36 -0.97 10.80 -6.52
C ARG A 36 -1.83 11.53 -5.49
N HIS A 37 -2.06 10.92 -4.33
CA HIS A 37 -2.93 11.47 -3.30
C HIS A 37 -2.20 12.45 -2.38
N SER A 38 -0.92 12.22 -2.09
CA SER A 38 -0.13 13.03 -1.17
C SER A 38 1.27 13.29 -1.70
N GLN A 39 1.76 14.51 -1.46
CA GLN A 39 3.14 14.94 -1.71
C GLN A 39 3.97 15.02 -0.41
N ASP A 40 3.42 14.58 0.72
CA ASP A 40 4.13 14.58 2.00
C ASP A 40 5.36 13.65 1.92
N PRO A 41 6.57 14.09 2.34
CA PRO A 41 7.79 13.29 2.32
C PRO A 41 7.65 11.92 3.01
N ARG A 42 6.88 11.84 4.11
CA ARG A 42 6.60 10.58 4.81
C ARG A 42 5.72 9.64 3.99
N ALA A 43 4.71 10.19 3.30
CA ALA A 43 3.86 9.40 2.41
C ALA A 43 4.65 8.87 1.20
N LEU A 44 5.60 9.66 0.68
CA LEU A 44 6.49 9.25 -0.40
C LEU A 44 7.44 8.13 0.04
N ALA A 45 8.02 8.22 1.24
CA ALA A 45 8.86 7.16 1.81
C ALA A 45 8.08 5.85 2.01
N VAL A 46 6.83 5.94 2.47
CA VAL A 46 5.92 4.77 2.53
C VAL A 46 5.67 4.21 1.14
N ALA A 47 5.34 5.05 0.15
CA ALA A 47 5.08 4.61 -1.21
C ALA A 47 6.30 3.91 -1.83
N GLU A 48 7.51 4.40 -1.58
CA GLU A 48 8.76 3.78 -2.02
C GLU A 48 8.97 2.40 -1.38
N ALA A 49 8.80 2.28 -0.06
CA ALA A 49 8.90 1.00 0.63
C ALA A 49 7.84 -0.01 0.16
N VAL A 50 6.62 0.45 -0.10
CA VAL A 50 5.52 -0.36 -0.63
C VAL A 50 5.81 -0.80 -2.08
N GLU A 51 6.34 0.08 -2.93
CA GLU A 51 6.58 -0.22 -4.34
C GLU A 51 7.59 -1.34 -4.57
N VAL A 52 8.64 -1.40 -3.73
CA VAL A 52 9.67 -2.46 -3.80
C VAL A 52 9.24 -3.77 -3.13
N THR A 53 8.13 -3.77 -2.39
CA THR A 53 7.64 -4.96 -1.70
C THR A 53 6.74 -5.77 -2.64
N PRO A 54 7.06 -7.05 -2.92
CA PRO A 54 6.16 -7.91 -3.66
C PRO A 54 4.92 -8.25 -2.82
N GLY A 55 3.74 -8.06 -3.40
CA GLY A 55 2.48 -8.32 -2.72
C GLY A 55 1.30 -7.55 -3.30
N GLU A 56 0.14 -7.76 -2.70
CA GLU A 56 -1.13 -7.20 -3.12
C GLU A 56 -1.95 -6.69 -1.94
N ILE A 57 -2.74 -5.67 -2.23
CA ILE A 57 -3.77 -5.14 -1.34
C ILE A 57 -5.13 -5.27 -2.00
N SER A 58 -6.12 -5.72 -1.24
CA SER A 58 -7.49 -5.87 -1.71
C SER A 58 -8.48 -5.38 -0.68
N ARG A 59 -9.62 -4.87 -1.14
CA ARG A 59 -10.69 -4.40 -0.26
C ARG A 59 -12.00 -5.10 -0.59
N GLY A 60 -12.53 -5.83 0.38
CA GLY A 60 -13.86 -6.45 0.32
C GLY A 60 -14.97 -5.55 0.85
N TRP A 61 -16.10 -6.15 1.22
CA TRP A 61 -17.27 -5.46 1.80
C TRP A 61 -16.94 -4.74 3.12
N SER A 62 -16.22 -5.41 4.02
CA SER A 62 -15.98 -4.97 5.40
C SER A 62 -14.51 -4.92 5.77
N ARG A 63 -13.62 -5.43 4.92
CA ARG A 63 -12.21 -5.65 5.28
C ARG A 63 -11.26 -5.22 4.18
N LEU A 64 -10.17 -4.60 4.60
CA LEU A 64 -8.96 -4.42 3.83
C LEU A 64 -8.01 -5.57 4.16
N SER A 65 -7.49 -6.21 3.12
CA SER A 65 -6.57 -7.35 3.25
C SER A 65 -5.31 -7.04 2.46
N ALA A 66 -4.15 -7.22 3.08
CA ALA A 66 -2.85 -7.16 2.43
C ALA A 66 -2.20 -8.53 2.50
N GLN A 67 -1.63 -8.99 1.39
CA GLN A 67 -0.86 -10.23 1.30
C GLN A 67 0.51 -9.92 0.71
N TRP A 68 1.54 -10.43 1.36
CA TRP A 68 2.91 -10.32 0.89
C TRP A 68 3.26 -11.56 0.07
N SER A 69 3.99 -11.36 -1.00
CA SER A 69 4.60 -12.44 -1.76
C SER A 69 6.09 -12.43 -1.44
N ALA A 70 6.62 -13.56 -0.98
CA ALA A 70 8.04 -13.74 -0.68
C ALA A 70 8.86 -13.83 -1.97
#